data_AF-A0A2H6N3U9-F1
#
_entry.id   AF-A0A2H6N3U9-F1
#
_cell.length_a   1.000
_cell.length_b   1.000
_cell.length_c   1.000
_cell.angle_alpha   90.00
_cell.angle_beta   90.00
_cell.angle_gamma   90.00
#
_symmetry.space_group_name_H-M   'P 1'
#
loop_
_entity.id
_entity.type
_entity.pdbx_description
1 polymer ?
#
loop_
_entity_poly.entity_id
_entity_poly.type
_entity_poly.pdbx_seq_one_letter_code
_entity_poly.pdbx_strand_id
1 'polypeptide(L)'
;TGGKIYKVCPHQVVCGSKYIVRGETPRDHVDLLTSSRHWPPVYVVDMATSVALCADICYPDLTAQMWGRNQGCFSDPMEPLRYVSCPELLDRHYNVDTTTDEHSVEHPITKSTSRFVVHTGAEQKTQGDPLARHHSLSLCQELEPYSAIITAINDSKTNNVRQNPIAFDSATHYYLYNRLIDFLSSREVVNRQIHEIVQSCQPGEVVIRDNLYRLGVAQIKTEMDEDEIQEEEGIV
;
A
#
# COMPACT_ATOMS: atom_id res chain seq x y z
N THR A 1 12.05 8.20 2.33
CA THR A 1 12.13 7.05 1.41
C THR A 1 11.55 5.81 2.07
N GLY A 2 10.22 5.80 2.25
CA GLY A 2 9.54 4.62 2.80
C GLY A 2 8.77 3.90 1.72
N GLY A 3 8.82 2.57 1.74
CA GLY A 3 7.94 1.70 0.96
C GLY A 3 6.59 1.51 1.64
N LYS A 4 5.56 1.20 0.86
CA LYS A 4 4.27 0.72 1.34
C LYS A 4 3.86 -0.51 0.55
N ILE A 5 3.91 -1.67 1.20
CA ILE A 5 3.40 -2.91 0.64
C ILE A 5 1.95 -3.06 1.06
N TYR A 6 1.06 -3.29 0.09
CA TYR A 6 -0.35 -3.56 0.33
C TYR A 6 -0.71 -4.99 -0.06
N LYS A 7 -1.59 -5.62 0.74
CA LYS A 7 -2.28 -6.85 0.40
C LYS A 7 -3.75 -6.53 0.24
N VAL A 8 -4.29 -6.71 -0.96
CA VAL A 8 -5.68 -6.39 -1.30
C VAL A 8 -6.42 -7.68 -1.66
N CYS A 9 -7.68 -7.81 -1.24
CA CYS A 9 -8.54 -8.91 -1.65
C CYS A 9 -9.38 -8.54 -2.89
N PRO A 10 -10.02 -9.52 -3.57
CA PRO A 10 -10.84 -9.27 -4.76
C PRO A 10 -11.93 -8.21 -4.56
N HIS A 11 -12.46 -8.05 -3.35
CA HIS A 11 -13.44 -7.03 -2.99
C HIS A 11 -12.84 -5.61 -2.81
N GLN A 12 -11.61 -5.38 -3.25
CA GLN A 12 -10.88 -4.12 -3.11
C GLN A 12 -10.62 -3.69 -1.66
N VAL A 13 -10.70 -4.62 -0.71
CA VAL A 13 -10.39 -4.35 0.70
C VAL A 13 -8.90 -4.61 0.96
N VAL A 14 -8.22 -3.64 1.57
CA VAL A 14 -6.84 -3.81 2.05
C VAL A 14 -6.85 -4.71 3.28
N CYS A 15 -6.35 -5.93 3.14
CA CYS A 15 -6.25 -6.91 4.24
C CYS A 15 -4.94 -6.77 5.03
N GLY A 16 -3.97 -6.01 4.54
CA GLY A 16 -2.72 -5.73 5.23
C GLY A 16 -1.93 -4.62 4.57
N SER A 17 -1.27 -3.79 5.37
CA SER A 17 -0.32 -2.79 4.89
C SER A 17 0.95 -2.83 5.75
N LYS A 18 2.12 -2.83 5.09
CA LYS A 18 3.43 -2.74 5.75
C LYS A 18 4.08 -1.44 5.35
N TYR A 19 4.25 -0.53 6.31
CA TYR A 19 5.04 0.68 6.11
C TYR A 19 6.51 0.38 6.37
N ILE A 20 7.36 0.66 5.40
CA ILE A 20 8.80 0.37 5.49
C ILE A 20 9.54 1.70 5.60
N VAL A 21 10.48 1.78 6.54
CA VAL A 21 11.33 2.96 6.77
C VAL A 21 12.45 3.06 5.70
N ARG A 22 12.63 2.02 4.89
CA ARG A 22 13.55 1.96 3.75
C ARG A 22 12.79 1.50 2.51
N GLY A 23 13.46 1.54 1.36
CA GLY A 23 12.92 0.96 0.12
C GLY A 23 12.56 -0.51 0.33
N GLU A 24 11.52 -0.95 -0.37
CA GLU A 24 11.04 -2.33 -0.31
C GLU A 24 12.11 -3.26 -0.86
N THR A 25 12.36 -4.35 -0.14
CA THR A 25 13.25 -5.42 -0.61
C THR A 25 12.42 -6.65 -0.97
N PRO A 26 12.94 -7.54 -1.84
CA PRO A 26 12.26 -8.80 -2.13
C PRO A 26 11.89 -9.59 -0.87
N ARG A 27 12.75 -9.52 0.16
CA ARG A 27 12.53 -10.18 1.45
C ARG A 27 11.29 -9.65 2.17
N ASP A 28 11.00 -8.35 2.06
CA ASP A 28 9.82 -7.77 2.69
C ASP A 28 8.51 -8.33 2.14
N HIS A 29 8.45 -8.60 0.83
CA HIS A 29 7.32 -9.26 0.19
C HIS A 29 7.18 -10.71 0.64
N VAL A 30 8.29 -11.45 0.68
CA VAL A 30 8.30 -12.86 1.14
C VAL A 30 7.86 -12.95 2.60
N ASP A 31 8.32 -12.06 3.48
CA ASP A 31 7.90 -12.03 4.88
C ASP A 31 6.39 -11.76 5.02
N LEU A 32 5.83 -10.86 4.19
CA LEU A 32 4.39 -10.60 4.17
C LEU A 32 3.58 -11.79 3.63
N LEU A 33 4.10 -12.48 2.62
CA LEU A 33 3.47 -13.67 2.06
C LEU A 33 3.47 -14.82 3.08
N THR A 34 4.59 -15.04 3.76
CA THR A 34 4.73 -16.08 4.79
C THR A 34 3.99 -15.76 6.08
N SER A 35 3.70 -14.49 6.37
CA SER A 35 2.78 -14.14 7.47
C SER A 35 1.31 -14.46 7.15
N SER A 36 1.00 -14.86 5.91
CA SER A 36 -0.33 -15.25 5.49
C SER A 36 -0.51 -16.77 5.61
N ARG A 37 -1.63 -17.22 6.19
CA ARG A 37 -1.96 -18.65 6.29
C ARG A 37 -1.94 -19.34 4.91
N HIS A 38 -2.47 -18.66 3.89
CA HIS A 38 -2.38 -19.11 2.50
C HIS A 38 -1.91 -17.96 1.62
N TRP A 39 -0.94 -18.26 0.75
CA TRP A 39 -0.50 -17.32 -0.28
C TRP A 39 -1.62 -17.11 -1.30
N PRO A 40 -1.79 -15.88 -1.83
CA PRO A 40 -2.78 -15.63 -2.87
C PRO A 40 -2.40 -16.37 -4.17
N PRO A 41 -3.37 -16.88 -4.96
CA PRO A 41 -3.09 -17.55 -6.24
C PRO A 41 -2.19 -16.73 -7.17
N VAL A 42 -2.42 -15.42 -7.22
CA VAL A 42 -1.55 -14.45 -7.91
C VAL A 42 -1.17 -13.33 -6.95
N TYR A 43 0.13 -13.05 -6.85
CA TYR A 43 0.70 -11.92 -6.13
C TYR A 43 1.32 -10.93 -7.11
N VAL A 44 0.83 -9.68 -7.12
CA VAL A 44 1.31 -8.65 -8.03
C VAL A 44 2.29 -7.72 -7.33
N VAL A 45 3.48 -7.53 -7.90
CA VAL A 45 4.56 -6.67 -7.38
C VAL A 45 5.37 -6.09 -8.53
N ASP A 46 6.06 -4.98 -8.31
CA ASP A 46 6.92 -4.35 -9.32
C ASP A 46 8.25 -5.07 -9.54
N MET A 47 8.71 -5.88 -8.58
CA MET A 47 9.95 -6.66 -8.60
C MET A 47 9.75 -8.18 -8.58
N ALA A 48 8.87 -8.70 -9.44
CA ALA A 48 8.36 -10.07 -9.38
C ALA A 48 9.45 -11.14 -9.47
N THR A 49 10.41 -10.98 -10.40
CA THR A 49 11.52 -11.92 -10.57
C THR A 49 12.37 -12.00 -9.30
N SER A 50 12.63 -10.84 -8.69
CA SER A 50 13.44 -10.75 -7.47
C SER A 50 12.73 -11.36 -6.25
N VAL A 51 11.40 -11.14 -6.13
CA VAL A 51 10.59 -11.76 -5.07
C VAL A 51 10.56 -13.28 -5.22
N ALA A 52 10.32 -13.79 -6.42
CA ALA A 52 10.28 -15.23 -6.67
C ALA A 52 11.62 -15.90 -6.34
N LEU A 53 12.74 -15.33 -6.80
CA LEU A 53 14.09 -15.80 -6.47
C LEU A 53 14.36 -15.76 -4.95
N CYS A 54 13.94 -14.68 -4.28
CA CYS A 54 14.09 -14.56 -2.83
C CYS A 54 13.29 -15.66 -2.11
N ALA A 55 12.06 -15.96 -2.57
CA ALA A 55 11.24 -17.03 -2.04
C ALA A 55 11.89 -18.40 -2.23
N ASP A 56 12.44 -18.68 -3.41
CA ASP A 56 13.15 -19.95 -3.71
C ASP A 56 14.36 -20.15 -2.79
N ILE A 57 15.11 -19.08 -2.49
CA ILE A 57 16.26 -19.16 -1.58
C ILE A 57 15.81 -19.33 -0.13
N CYS A 58 14.76 -18.63 0.29
CA CYS A 58 14.35 -18.59 1.70
C CYS A 58 13.48 -19.78 2.12
N TYR A 59 12.67 -20.32 1.20
CA TYR A 59 11.65 -21.34 1.45
C TYR A 59 11.57 -22.39 0.32
N PRO A 60 12.68 -23.10 -0.01
CA PRO A 60 12.76 -23.95 -1.18
C PRO A 60 11.73 -25.09 -1.22
N ASP A 61 11.43 -25.71 -0.08
CA ASP A 61 10.45 -26.81 -0.01
C ASP A 61 9.02 -26.33 -0.30
N LEU A 62 8.70 -25.10 0.10
CA LEU A 62 7.40 -24.48 -0.14
C LEU A 62 7.25 -24.10 -1.61
N THR A 63 8.28 -23.45 -2.17
CA THR A 63 8.23 -22.97 -3.55
C THR A 63 8.31 -24.11 -4.57
N ALA A 64 9.03 -25.19 -4.27
CA ALA A 64 9.01 -26.42 -5.05
C ALA A 64 7.60 -26.99 -5.21
N GLN A 65 6.76 -26.91 -4.16
CA GLN A 65 5.36 -27.34 -4.20
C GLN A 65 4.45 -26.35 -4.95
N MET A 66 4.74 -25.05 -4.85
CA MET A 66 3.90 -24.00 -5.41
C MET A 66 4.11 -23.77 -6.90
N TRP A 67 5.35 -23.81 -7.39
CA TRP A 67 5.62 -23.50 -8.79
C TRP A 67 6.68 -24.38 -9.45
N GLY A 68 7.41 -25.21 -8.70
CA GLY A 68 8.39 -26.13 -9.25
C GLY A 68 9.37 -25.42 -10.19
N ARG A 69 9.37 -25.81 -11.48
CA ARG A 69 10.26 -25.24 -12.51
C ARG A 69 9.87 -23.85 -13.00
N ASN A 70 8.66 -23.39 -12.71
CA ASN A 70 8.18 -22.11 -13.21
C ASN A 70 8.77 -20.92 -12.43
N GLN A 71 9.48 -21.12 -11.32
CA GLN A 71 10.11 -20.03 -10.55
C GLN A 71 9.14 -18.86 -10.26
N GLY A 72 7.90 -19.19 -9.90
CA GLY A 72 6.85 -18.22 -9.61
C GLY A 72 6.24 -17.50 -10.81
N CYS A 73 6.69 -17.72 -12.04
CA CYS A 73 6.07 -17.12 -13.22
C CYS A 73 4.96 -18.01 -13.82
N PHE A 74 4.26 -17.52 -14.85
CA PHE A 74 3.11 -18.24 -15.42
C PHE A 74 3.49 -19.50 -16.20
N SER A 75 4.67 -19.54 -16.81
CA SER A 75 5.09 -20.62 -17.71
C SER A 75 6.59 -20.80 -17.65
N ASP A 76 7.08 -22.03 -17.80
CA ASP A 76 8.53 -22.34 -17.74
C ASP A 76 9.37 -21.28 -18.48
N PRO A 77 10.27 -20.56 -17.78
CA PRO A 77 11.10 -19.51 -18.39
C PRO A 77 12.02 -20.01 -19.52
N MET A 78 12.23 -21.32 -19.64
CA MET A 78 13.01 -21.94 -20.71
C MET A 78 12.16 -22.29 -21.94
N GLU A 79 10.84 -22.20 -21.85
CA GLU A 79 9.90 -22.45 -22.94
C GLU A 79 9.41 -21.15 -23.59
N PRO A 80 8.75 -21.20 -24.76
CA PRO A 80 8.07 -20.03 -25.31
C PRO A 80 6.97 -19.52 -24.38
N LEU A 81 6.77 -18.19 -24.37
CA LEU A 81 5.70 -17.54 -23.61
C LEU A 81 4.33 -18.17 -23.92
N ARG A 82 3.58 -18.48 -22.85
CA ARG A 82 2.21 -18.99 -22.95
C ARG A 82 1.25 -18.10 -22.18
N TYR A 83 0.06 -17.94 -22.73
CA TYR A 83 -1.06 -17.38 -22.00
C TYR A 83 -1.57 -18.40 -20.98
N VAL A 84 -1.88 -17.92 -19.78
CA VAL A 84 -2.40 -18.72 -18.69
C VAL A 84 -3.74 -18.16 -18.26
N SER A 85 -4.75 -19.03 -18.24
CA SER A 85 -6.07 -18.70 -17.71
C SER A 85 -6.08 -19.01 -16.22
N CYS A 86 -6.48 -18.04 -15.42
CA CYS A 86 -6.69 -18.19 -13.98
C CYS A 86 -8.17 -17.90 -13.65
N PRO A 87 -9.09 -18.84 -13.94
CA PRO A 87 -10.53 -18.65 -13.73
C PRO A 87 -10.89 -18.37 -12.27
N GLU A 88 -10.02 -18.75 -11.33
CA GLU A 88 -10.15 -18.43 -9.90
C GLU A 88 -10.17 -16.94 -9.58
N LEU A 89 -9.60 -16.11 -10.44
CA LEU A 89 -9.51 -14.65 -10.23
C LEU A 89 -10.79 -13.93 -10.64
N LEU A 90 -11.66 -14.60 -11.38
CA LEU A 90 -12.99 -14.11 -11.71
C LEU A 90 -13.85 -14.15 -10.44
N ASP A 91 -14.63 -13.09 -10.25
CA ASP A 91 -15.57 -12.95 -9.13
C ASP A 91 -16.63 -14.05 -9.20
N ARG A 92 -16.36 -15.17 -8.55
CA ARG A 92 -17.29 -16.28 -8.37
C ARG A 92 -17.52 -16.42 -6.87
N HIS A 93 -18.77 -16.76 -6.53
CA HIS A 93 -19.16 -17.07 -5.16
C HIS A 93 -18.49 -18.38 -4.74
N TYR A 94 -17.24 -18.31 -4.33
CA TYR A 94 -16.50 -19.45 -3.82
C TYR A 94 -16.88 -19.70 -2.35
N ASN A 95 -17.19 -20.95 -2.03
CA ASN A 95 -17.41 -21.35 -0.65
C ASN A 95 -16.04 -21.63 0.00
N VAL A 96 -15.74 -20.97 1.12
CA VAL A 96 -14.45 -21.13 1.81
C VAL A 96 -14.51 -22.43 2.61
N ASP A 97 -13.73 -23.41 2.18
CA ASP A 97 -13.58 -24.64 2.95
C ASP A 97 -12.60 -24.43 4.11
N THR A 98 -13.16 -24.16 5.28
CA THR A 98 -12.43 -23.97 6.54
C THR A 98 -11.95 -25.30 7.16
N THR A 99 -12.29 -26.45 6.59
CA THR A 99 -11.86 -27.77 7.08
C THR A 99 -10.48 -28.18 6.57
N THR A 100 -9.85 -27.33 5.75
CA THR A 100 -8.54 -27.58 5.15
C THR A 100 -7.45 -27.65 6.23
N ASP A 101 -6.62 -28.70 6.17
CA ASP A 101 -5.51 -28.97 7.10
C ASP A 101 -4.62 -27.74 7.32
N GLU A 102 -4.16 -27.51 8.55
CA GLU A 102 -3.39 -26.32 8.93
C GLU A 102 -2.06 -26.19 8.19
N HIS A 103 -1.55 -27.31 7.67
CA HIS A 103 -0.28 -27.38 6.93
C HIS A 103 -0.43 -27.54 5.42
N SER A 104 -1.66 -27.49 4.89
CA SER A 104 -1.86 -27.61 3.45
C SER A 104 -1.42 -26.34 2.70
N VAL A 105 -0.58 -26.54 1.68
CA VAL A 105 -0.18 -25.49 0.72
C VAL A 105 -1.31 -25.17 -0.26
N GLU A 106 -2.33 -26.01 -0.31
CA GLU A 106 -3.50 -25.83 -1.16
C GLU A 106 -4.30 -24.59 -0.76
N HIS A 107 -4.74 -23.80 -1.75
CA HIS A 107 -5.56 -22.63 -1.47
C HIS A 107 -6.98 -23.06 -1.08
N PRO A 108 -7.57 -22.52 0.01
CA PRO A 108 -8.86 -22.98 0.54
C PRO A 108 -10.03 -22.77 -0.43
N ILE A 109 -9.89 -21.84 -1.38
CA ILE A 109 -10.91 -21.53 -2.39
C ILE A 109 -10.66 -22.26 -3.72
N THR A 110 -9.42 -22.27 -4.21
CA THR A 110 -9.12 -22.74 -5.57
C THR A 110 -8.76 -24.21 -5.61
N LYS A 111 -8.47 -24.81 -4.44
CA LYS A 111 -8.03 -26.19 -4.32
C LYS A 111 -6.76 -26.48 -5.14
N SER A 112 -5.98 -25.44 -5.39
CA SER A 112 -4.73 -25.47 -6.16
C SER A 112 -3.55 -25.11 -5.27
N THR A 113 -2.42 -25.78 -5.50
CA THR A 113 -1.13 -25.42 -4.90
C THR A 113 -0.38 -24.37 -5.73
N SER A 114 -0.79 -24.15 -6.98
CA SER A 114 -0.12 -23.23 -7.90
C SER A 114 -0.17 -21.80 -7.39
N ARG A 115 0.98 -21.12 -7.39
CA ARG A 115 1.10 -19.69 -7.05
C ARG A 115 1.94 -18.96 -8.10
N PHE A 116 1.53 -17.73 -8.40
CA PHE A 116 2.19 -16.89 -9.38
C PHE A 116 2.57 -15.55 -8.76
N VAL A 117 3.78 -15.10 -9.02
CA VAL A 117 4.30 -13.78 -8.68
C VAL A 117 4.45 -13.03 -9.99
N VAL A 118 3.76 -11.91 -10.18
CA VAL A 118 3.66 -11.24 -11.47
C VAL A 118 3.84 -9.74 -11.33
N HIS A 119 4.18 -9.07 -12.43
CA HIS A 119 4.37 -7.62 -12.46
C HIS A 119 3.44 -6.93 -13.44
N THR A 120 3.14 -5.65 -13.19
CA THR A 120 2.31 -4.82 -14.09
C THR A 120 3.04 -4.30 -15.33
N GLY A 121 4.32 -4.64 -15.51
CA GLY A 121 5.14 -4.22 -16.65
C GLY A 121 6.12 -3.08 -16.33
N ALA A 122 6.16 -2.61 -15.07
CA ALA A 122 7.16 -1.65 -14.61
C ALA A 122 8.60 -2.23 -14.67
N GLU A 123 8.75 -3.52 -14.36
CA GLU A 123 10.01 -4.25 -14.39
C GLU A 123 10.61 -4.34 -15.82
N GLN A 124 9.77 -4.44 -16.85
CA GLN A 124 10.20 -4.47 -18.26
C GLN A 124 10.86 -3.16 -18.73
N LYS A 125 10.58 -2.03 -18.08
CA LYS A 125 11.20 -0.75 -18.44
C LYS A 125 12.62 -0.60 -17.87
N THR A 126 12.96 -1.41 -16.86
CA THR A 126 14.23 -1.28 -16.13
C THR A 126 15.22 -2.40 -16.42
N GLN A 127 14.78 -3.57 -16.88
CA GLN A 127 15.68 -4.66 -17.24
C GLN A 127 15.30 -5.35 -18.55
N GLY A 128 16.30 -5.54 -19.43
CA GLY A 128 16.19 -6.33 -20.66
C GLY A 128 16.25 -7.83 -20.43
N ASP A 129 15.77 -8.32 -19.28
CA ASP A 129 15.76 -9.75 -18.95
C ASP A 129 14.62 -10.45 -19.71
N PRO A 130 14.92 -11.42 -20.60
CA PRO A 130 13.90 -12.21 -21.27
C PRO A 130 12.96 -12.95 -20.31
N LEU A 131 13.45 -13.35 -19.13
CA LEU A 131 12.71 -14.14 -18.14
C LEU A 131 11.61 -13.31 -17.46
N ALA A 132 11.83 -11.99 -17.29
CA ALA A 132 10.84 -11.08 -16.74
C ALA A 132 9.53 -11.10 -17.55
N ARG A 133 9.58 -11.40 -18.86
CA ARG A 133 8.38 -11.50 -19.69
C ARG A 133 7.40 -12.58 -19.22
N HIS A 134 7.90 -13.66 -18.60
CA HIS A 134 7.07 -14.75 -18.09
C HIS A 134 6.32 -14.36 -16.80
N HIS A 135 6.77 -13.31 -16.10
CA HIS A 135 6.08 -12.72 -14.95
C HIS A 135 5.07 -11.63 -15.36
N SER A 136 4.87 -11.38 -16.66
CA SER A 136 3.99 -10.31 -17.11
C SER A 136 2.53 -10.60 -16.78
N LEU A 137 1.88 -9.67 -16.08
CA LEU A 137 0.43 -9.72 -15.81
C LEU A 137 -0.40 -9.84 -17.10
N SER A 138 0.11 -9.33 -18.23
CA SER A 138 -0.55 -9.43 -19.55
C SER A 138 -0.74 -10.86 -20.09
N LEU A 139 -0.12 -11.86 -19.46
CA LEU A 139 -0.26 -13.26 -19.85
C LEU A 139 -1.54 -13.92 -19.31
N CYS A 140 -2.26 -13.25 -18.41
CA CYS A 140 -3.53 -13.72 -17.85
C CYS A 140 -4.62 -12.66 -18.07
N GLN A 141 -5.65 -13.01 -18.84
CA GLN A 141 -6.73 -12.09 -19.20
C GLN A 141 -7.62 -11.73 -18.00
N GLU A 142 -7.77 -12.66 -17.06
CA GLU A 142 -8.58 -12.49 -15.86
C GLU A 142 -8.01 -11.44 -14.89
N LEU A 143 -6.74 -11.03 -15.07
CA LEU A 143 -6.10 -9.97 -14.31
C LEU A 143 -6.33 -8.56 -14.88
N GLU A 144 -6.88 -8.44 -16.08
CA GLU A 144 -7.09 -7.15 -16.75
C GLU A 144 -7.94 -6.17 -15.90
N PRO A 145 -9.05 -6.58 -15.25
CA PRO A 145 -9.83 -5.69 -14.38
C PRO A 145 -9.04 -5.17 -13.17
N TYR A 146 -8.09 -5.96 -12.66
CA TYR A 146 -7.28 -5.60 -11.49
C TYR A 146 -6.13 -4.67 -11.86
N SER A 147 -5.70 -4.64 -13.12
CA SER A 147 -4.59 -3.80 -13.59
C SER A 147 -4.82 -2.31 -13.30
N ALA A 148 -6.04 -1.82 -13.48
CA ALA A 148 -6.41 -0.43 -13.20
C ALA A 148 -6.31 -0.10 -11.71
N ILE A 149 -6.77 -1.01 -10.84
CA ILE A 149 -6.71 -0.85 -9.39
C ILE A 149 -5.25 -0.86 -8.91
N ILE A 150 -4.44 -1.81 -9.40
CA ILE A 150 -3.02 -1.91 -9.06
C ILE A 150 -2.26 -0.66 -9.54
N THR A 151 -2.59 -0.16 -10.73
CA THR A 151 -2.06 1.11 -11.24
C THR A 151 -2.46 2.27 -10.34
N ALA A 152 -3.73 2.36 -9.90
CA ALA A 152 -4.19 3.40 -8.99
C ALA A 152 -3.53 3.31 -7.59
N ILE A 153 -3.27 2.11 -7.08
CA ILE A 153 -2.53 1.91 -5.82
C ILE A 153 -1.08 2.37 -5.98
N ASN A 154 -0.43 2.04 -7.10
CA ASN A 154 0.92 2.52 -7.41
C ASN A 154 0.96 4.02 -7.68
N ASP A 155 -0.10 4.58 -8.26
CA ASP A 155 -0.29 6.01 -8.54
C ASP A 155 -0.75 6.82 -7.33
N SER A 156 -1.03 6.17 -6.19
CA SER A 156 -1.13 6.85 -4.88
C SER A 156 0.20 7.50 -4.42
N LYS A 157 1.17 7.60 -5.35
CA LYS A 157 2.31 8.50 -5.40
C LYS A 157 2.07 9.73 -4.55
N THR A 158 2.57 9.65 -3.32
CA THR A 158 3.12 10.81 -2.64
C THR A 158 4.06 11.50 -3.63
N ASN A 159 3.65 12.67 -4.14
CA ASN A 159 4.32 13.59 -5.06
C ASN A 159 5.72 13.19 -5.57
N ASN A 160 5.93 13.28 -6.89
CA ASN A 160 7.16 13.04 -7.69
C ASN A 160 8.52 13.26 -6.97
N VAL A 161 8.62 14.19 -6.02
CA VAL A 161 9.79 14.42 -5.15
C VAL A 161 10.22 13.17 -4.35
N ARG A 162 9.29 12.26 -3.99
CA ARG A 162 9.61 11.02 -3.26
C ARG A 162 10.05 9.86 -4.15
N GLN A 163 9.96 10.00 -5.47
CA GLN A 163 10.33 8.95 -6.42
C GLN A 163 11.82 8.93 -6.78
N ASN A 164 12.58 9.96 -6.41
CA ASN A 164 14.04 9.90 -6.56
C ASN A 164 14.61 9.02 -5.45
N PRO A 165 15.23 7.86 -5.79
CA PRO A 165 15.87 7.02 -4.80
C PRO A 165 17.06 7.77 -4.20
N ILE A 166 16.91 8.19 -2.94
CA ILE A 166 18.01 8.74 -2.14
C ILE A 166 18.35 7.70 -1.08
N ALA A 167 19.56 7.15 -1.19
CA ALA A 167 20.11 6.26 -0.17
C ALA A 167 20.56 7.09 1.04
N PHE A 168 20.21 6.64 2.23
CA PHE A 168 20.64 7.24 3.49
C PHE A 168 21.36 6.20 4.34
N ASP A 169 22.60 6.49 4.69
CA ASP A 169 23.41 5.62 5.56
C ASP A 169 23.03 5.76 7.04
N SER A 170 22.23 6.78 7.39
CA SER A 170 21.78 7.03 8.75
C SER A 170 20.27 7.31 8.83
N ALA A 171 19.63 6.66 9.81
CA ALA A 171 18.20 6.78 10.08
C ALA A 171 17.78 8.21 10.47
N THR A 172 18.68 8.99 11.07
CA THR A 172 18.41 10.39 11.45
C THR A 172 18.28 11.27 10.21
N HIS A 173 19.17 11.10 9.23
CA HIS A 173 19.11 11.83 7.96
C HIS A 173 17.86 11.45 7.17
N TYR A 174 17.53 10.16 7.16
CA TYR A 174 16.28 9.67 6.61
C TYR A 174 15.08 10.39 7.26
N TYR A 175 15.00 10.39 8.59
CA TYR A 175 13.86 10.97 9.31
C TYR A 175 13.71 12.47 9.01
N LEU A 176 14.82 13.22 9.11
CA LEU A 176 14.82 14.66 8.85
C LEU A 176 14.44 14.98 7.41
N TYR A 177 14.99 14.23 6.44
CA TYR A 177 14.67 14.39 5.03
C TYR A 177 13.17 14.17 4.78
N ASN A 178 12.60 13.05 5.27
CA ASN A 178 11.19 12.79 5.08
C ASN A 178 10.31 13.88 5.72
N ARG A 179 10.65 14.32 6.93
CA ARG A 179 9.90 15.38 7.61
C ARG A 179 9.95 16.71 6.84
N LEU A 180 11.09 17.02 6.23
CA LEU A 180 11.26 18.21 5.40
C LEU A 180 10.47 18.10 4.09
N ILE A 181 10.52 16.94 3.43
CA ILE A 181 9.74 16.67 2.21
C ILE A 181 8.23 16.67 2.51
N ASP A 182 7.78 16.06 3.61
CA ASP A 182 6.40 16.12 4.09
C ASP A 182 5.97 17.59 4.22
N PHE A 183 6.73 18.38 4.98
CA PHE A 183 6.44 19.80 5.19
C PHE A 183 6.35 20.58 3.88
N LEU A 184 7.36 20.46 3.00
CA LEU A 184 7.41 21.21 1.74
C LEU A 184 6.30 20.78 0.78
N SER A 185 6.02 19.49 0.69
CA SER A 185 5.00 18.94 -0.22
C SER A 185 3.57 19.23 0.23
N SER A 186 3.34 19.36 1.55
CA SER A 186 2.01 19.66 2.11
C SER A 186 1.78 21.16 2.32
N ARG A 187 2.82 22.01 2.23
CA ARG A 187 2.75 23.45 2.53
C ARG A 187 1.60 24.17 1.81
N GLU A 188 1.47 23.98 0.51
CA GLU A 188 0.46 24.69 -0.30
C GLU A 188 -0.96 24.22 0.02
N VAL A 189 -1.15 22.91 0.19
CA VAL A 189 -2.43 22.32 0.56
C VAL A 189 -2.86 22.82 1.93
N VAL A 190 -1.96 22.78 2.91
CA VAL A 190 -2.22 23.22 4.27
C VAL A 190 -2.49 24.72 4.32
N ASN A 191 -1.75 25.55 3.57
CA ASN A 191 -2.01 26.99 3.48
C ASN A 191 -3.39 27.29 2.88
N ARG A 192 -3.80 26.55 1.85
CA ARG A 192 -5.13 26.66 1.26
C ARG A 192 -6.22 26.30 2.26
N GLN A 193 -6.07 25.18 2.96
CA GLN A 193 -7.00 24.75 4.00
C GLN A 193 -7.12 25.77 5.14
N ILE A 194 -6.00 26.35 5.59
CA ILE A 194 -6.06 27.45 6.58
C ILE A 194 -6.86 28.61 6.02
N HIS A 195 -6.61 29.01 4.77
CA HIS A 195 -7.30 30.15 4.17
C HIS A 195 -8.81 29.92 4.08
N GLU A 196 -9.24 28.73 3.67
CA GLU A 196 -10.65 28.32 3.62
C GLU A 196 -11.30 28.34 5.01
N ILE A 197 -10.61 27.88 6.05
CA ILE A 197 -11.12 27.91 7.43
C ILE A 197 -11.17 29.34 7.97
N VAL A 198 -10.13 30.15 7.73
CA VAL A 198 -10.11 31.56 8.16
C VAL A 198 -11.26 32.34 7.52
N GLN A 199 -11.57 32.10 6.25
CA GLN A 199 -12.70 32.73 5.57
C GLN A 199 -14.07 32.36 6.16
N SER A 200 -14.18 31.22 6.84
CA SER A 200 -15.42 30.75 7.47
C SER A 200 -15.53 31.08 8.97
N CYS A 201 -14.47 31.62 9.57
CA CYS A 201 -14.47 32.02 10.98
C CYS A 201 -15.35 33.25 11.25
N GLN A 202 -16.10 33.21 12.34
CA GLN A 202 -16.89 34.32 12.84
C GLN A 202 -16.05 35.27 13.72
N PRO A 203 -16.51 36.51 13.97
CA PRO A 203 -15.85 37.41 14.92
C PRO A 203 -15.71 36.76 16.31
N GLY A 204 -14.49 36.76 16.85
CA GLY A 204 -14.17 36.07 18.11
C GLY A 204 -13.71 34.61 17.94
N GLU A 205 -13.66 34.09 16.72
CA GLU A 205 -13.09 32.76 16.43
C GLU A 205 -11.69 32.85 15.84
N VAL A 206 -10.83 31.88 16.18
CA VAL A 206 -9.48 31.73 15.64
C VAL A 206 -9.20 30.31 15.20
N VAL A 207 -8.40 30.20 14.13
CA VAL A 207 -7.91 28.90 13.67
C VAL A 207 -6.77 28.45 14.56
N ILE A 208 -6.91 27.24 15.11
CA ILE A 208 -5.88 26.58 15.92
C ILE A 208 -5.42 25.28 15.27
N ARG A 209 -4.23 24.84 15.66
CA ARG A 209 -3.74 23.49 15.38
C ARG A 209 -3.52 22.76 16.68
N ASP A 210 -4.05 21.56 16.80
CA ASP A 210 -3.80 20.71 17.96
C ASP A 210 -2.42 20.04 17.91
N ASN A 211 -2.09 19.27 18.95
CA ASN A 211 -0.83 18.52 19.04
C ASN A 211 -0.66 17.46 17.95
N LEU A 212 -1.74 17.10 17.24
CA LEU A 212 -1.74 16.19 16.10
C LEU A 212 -1.76 16.93 14.76
N TYR A 213 -1.53 18.26 14.78
CA TYR A 213 -1.53 19.15 13.62
C TYR A 213 -2.86 19.21 12.84
N ARG A 214 -3.97 18.83 13.47
CA ARG A 214 -5.32 18.96 12.88
C ARG A 214 -5.78 20.40 13.00
N LEU A 215 -6.37 20.93 11.92
CA LEU A 215 -6.93 22.28 11.89
C LEU A 215 -8.29 22.28 12.60
N GLY A 216 -8.51 23.24 13.48
CA GLY A 216 -9.78 23.47 14.17
C GLY A 216 -10.03 24.95 14.42
N VAL A 217 -11.22 25.28 14.91
CA VAL A 217 -11.62 26.66 15.27
C VAL A 217 -11.83 26.72 16.79
N ALA A 218 -11.32 27.76 17.43
CA ALA A 218 -11.50 28.03 18.85
C ALA A 218 -12.03 29.43 19.08
N GLN A 219 -12.85 29.59 20.11
CA GLN A 219 -13.45 30.88 20.45
C GLN A 219 -12.57 31.62 21.46
N ILE A 220 -12.21 32.86 21.15
CA ILE A 220 -11.57 33.77 22.08
C ILE A 220 -12.65 34.30 23.02
N LYS A 221 -12.60 33.89 24.28
CA LYS A 221 -13.31 34.61 25.34
C LYS A 221 -12.55 35.90 25.63
N THR A 222 -12.95 36.99 25.00
CA THR A 222 -12.62 38.33 25.52
C THR A 222 -13.54 38.59 26.71
N GLU A 223 -12.98 38.55 27.91
CA GLU A 223 -13.62 39.11 29.11
C GLU A 223 -13.77 40.62 28.85
N MET A 224 -14.96 41.03 28.39
CA MET A 224 -15.45 42.40 28.60
C MET A 224 -16.24 42.35 29.90
N ASP A 225 -15.52 42.42 31.01
CA ASP A 225 -16.07 42.81 32.31
C ASP A 225 -16.41 44.30 32.22
N GLU A 226 -17.69 44.63 32.02
CA GLU A 226 -18.27 45.94 32.33
C GLU A 226 -19.78 45.80 32.10
N ASP A 227 -20.53 45.43 33.15
CA ASP A 227 -21.93 45.85 33.43
C ASP A 227 -22.59 44.94 34.50
N GLU A 228 -22.13 44.97 35.75
CA GLU A 228 -22.92 44.49 36.90
C GLU A 228 -22.53 45.25 38.20
N ILE A 229 -22.58 46.59 38.18
CA ILE A 229 -22.65 47.40 39.41
C ILE A 229 -23.64 48.55 39.19
N GLN A 230 -24.92 48.27 39.44
CA GLN A 230 -25.91 49.21 40.01
C GLN A 230 -27.27 48.53 40.12
N GLU A 231 -27.67 48.18 41.35
CA GLU A 231 -29.01 48.39 41.94
C GLU A 231 -29.18 47.51 43.19
N GLU A 232 -28.52 47.89 44.29
CA GLU A 232 -29.03 47.61 45.64
C GLU A 232 -29.27 48.95 46.35
N GLU A 233 -30.42 49.58 46.09
CA GLU A 233 -31.07 50.53 47.02
C GLU A 233 -32.61 50.46 46.88
N GLY A 234 -33.26 49.66 47.76
CA GLY A 234 -34.67 49.78 48.24
C GLY A 234 -35.81 49.53 47.23
N ILE A 235 -37.02 49.03 47.56
CA ILE A 235 -37.86 49.07 48.76
C ILE A 235 -38.95 47.96 48.60
N VAL A 236 -39.31 47.22 49.67
CA VAL A 236 -40.63 47.08 50.36
C VAL A 236 -40.49 46.04 51.46
#